data_AF-A0A9Q0UQ07-F1
#
_entry.id   AF-A0A9Q0UQ07-F1
#
_cell.length_a   1.000
_cell.length_b   1.000
_cell.length_c   1.000
_cell.angle_alpha   90.00
_cell.angle_beta   90.00
_cell.angle_gamma   90.00
#
_symmetry.space_group_name_H-M   'P 1'
#
loop_
_entity.id
_entity.type
_entity.pdbx_description
1 polymer ?
#
loop_
_entity_poly.entity_id
_entity_poly.type
_entity_poly.pdbx_seq_one_letter_code
_entity_poly.pdbx_strand_id
1 'polypeptide(L)'
;MASIGVSDKSLIVSFGEMLIDFVPTVSGVSLAEAPGFVKAPGGAPANVAIAVTRLGGKGGLIRSAKVFHYGSISLIVEPCRSAHLQAMKVAKDAGALLSYDPNLRLPLWPSEEEAREQIMSIWDEADVVKVSDNELEFLTGSDKIDDETAMLLWRPNFKLLLVTLGEKGCNYYTKNFHGSVEAFHVDTVDTTGAGDSFVGALLCKIVDDQSVLEDEPRLREILRFANACGAITTTKKGAIPALPTTADALELVKEGK
;
A
#
# COMPACT_ATOMS: atom_id res chain seq x y z
N MET A 1 -26.61 -25.89 -28.61
CA MET A 1 -26.37 -25.19 -27.33
C MET A 1 -25.44 -24.03 -27.62
N ALA A 2 -25.91 -22.79 -27.49
CA ALA A 2 -25.02 -21.62 -27.62
C ALA A 2 -24.03 -21.64 -26.45
N SER A 3 -22.73 -21.45 -26.72
CA SER A 3 -21.70 -21.44 -25.68
C SER A 3 -21.99 -20.32 -24.68
N ILE A 4 -22.16 -20.66 -23.41
CA ILE A 4 -22.27 -19.71 -22.27
C ILE A 4 -20.87 -19.14 -21.96
N GLY A 5 -20.17 -18.68 -22.98
CA GLY A 5 -18.84 -18.07 -22.86
C GLY A 5 -18.97 -16.56 -22.80
N VAL A 6 -18.26 -15.92 -21.88
CA VAL A 6 -18.15 -14.46 -21.84
C VAL A 6 -17.35 -13.99 -23.07
N SER A 7 -17.89 -13.02 -23.80
CA SER A 7 -17.21 -12.43 -24.96
C SER A 7 -15.97 -11.64 -24.51
N ASP A 8 -14.81 -11.93 -25.11
CA ASP A 8 -13.51 -11.27 -24.83
C ASP A 8 -13.49 -9.76 -25.19
N LYS A 9 -14.55 -9.26 -25.86
CA LYS A 9 -14.68 -7.86 -26.30
C LYS A 9 -15.40 -6.94 -25.30
N SER A 10 -16.03 -7.46 -24.24
CA SER A 10 -16.87 -6.66 -23.34
C SER A 10 -16.18 -6.35 -22.00
N LEU A 11 -16.13 -5.06 -21.64
CA LEU A 11 -15.64 -4.57 -20.35
C LEU A 11 -16.84 -4.34 -19.40
N ILE A 12 -16.80 -4.90 -18.19
CA ILE A 12 -17.81 -4.67 -17.15
C ILE A 12 -17.20 -3.81 -16.05
N VAL A 13 -17.63 -2.55 -15.96
CA VAL A 13 -17.19 -1.63 -14.90
C VAL A 13 -18.14 -1.74 -13.72
N SER A 14 -17.57 -1.96 -12.53
CA SER A 14 -18.28 -1.96 -11.25
C SER A 14 -17.68 -0.84 -10.41
N PHE A 15 -18.48 -0.02 -9.71
CA PHE A 15 -17.98 1.17 -9.01
C PHE A 15 -18.45 1.19 -7.55
N GLY A 16 -17.50 1.42 -6.64
CA GLY A 16 -17.69 1.64 -5.20
C GLY A 16 -16.64 0.91 -4.38
N GLU A 17 -16.98 0.47 -3.16
CA GLU A 17 -16.01 0.07 -2.13
C GLU A 17 -15.44 -1.34 -2.29
N MET A 18 -14.20 -1.52 -1.80
CA MET A 18 -13.59 -2.80 -1.44
C MET A 18 -13.26 -2.74 0.05
N LEU A 19 -13.72 -3.71 0.82
CA LEU A 19 -13.62 -3.70 2.28
C LEU A 19 -13.38 -5.11 2.84
N ILE A 20 -13.21 -5.21 4.15
CA ILE A 20 -13.16 -6.49 4.87
C ILE A 20 -14.51 -6.70 5.55
N ASP A 21 -15.26 -7.69 5.08
CA ASP A 21 -16.48 -8.16 5.72
C ASP A 21 -16.13 -8.97 6.96
N PHE A 22 -16.68 -8.59 8.11
CA PHE A 22 -16.70 -9.44 9.30
C PHE A 22 -17.95 -10.30 9.24
N VAL A 23 -17.79 -11.54 8.75
CA VAL A 23 -18.87 -12.51 8.60
C VAL A 23 -19.02 -13.27 9.91
N PRO A 24 -20.20 -13.26 10.57
CA PRO A 24 -20.42 -14.02 11.80
C PRO A 24 -20.07 -15.50 11.62
N THR A 25 -19.43 -16.10 12.62
CA THR A 25 -19.10 -17.54 12.61
C THR A 25 -20.33 -18.45 12.69
N VAL A 26 -21.46 -17.89 13.13
CA VAL A 26 -22.76 -18.58 13.21
C VAL A 26 -23.82 -17.76 12.50
N SER A 27 -24.75 -18.43 11.83
CA SER A 27 -25.84 -17.78 11.09
C SER A 27 -27.02 -17.42 12.00
N GLY A 28 -27.79 -16.40 11.62
CA GLY A 28 -29.05 -16.04 12.28
C GLY A 28 -28.91 -15.23 13.57
N VAL A 29 -27.72 -14.75 13.88
CA VAL A 29 -27.45 -13.89 15.05
C VAL A 29 -27.21 -12.44 14.63
N SER A 30 -27.53 -11.50 15.51
CA SER A 30 -27.15 -10.09 15.30
C SER A 30 -25.63 -9.91 15.43
N LEU A 31 -25.11 -8.77 14.96
CA LEU A 31 -23.71 -8.39 15.13
C LEU A 31 -23.27 -8.37 16.60
N ALA A 32 -24.15 -7.99 17.52
CA ALA A 32 -23.85 -7.91 18.95
C ALA A 32 -23.81 -9.30 19.63
N GLU A 33 -24.53 -10.28 19.06
CA GLU A 33 -24.66 -11.64 19.61
C GLU A 33 -23.71 -12.63 18.93
N ALA A 34 -23.01 -12.22 17.87
CA ALA A 34 -22.06 -13.05 17.17
C ALA A 34 -20.90 -13.46 18.11
N PRO A 35 -20.69 -14.77 18.35
CA PRO A 35 -19.62 -15.25 19.22
C PRO A 35 -18.22 -15.09 18.60
N GLY A 36 -18.15 -14.76 17.31
CA GLY A 36 -16.92 -14.50 16.59
C GLY A 36 -17.20 -14.12 15.13
N PHE A 37 -16.14 -13.71 14.44
CA PHE A 37 -16.20 -13.27 13.05
C PHE A 37 -15.06 -13.88 12.23
N VAL A 38 -15.36 -14.23 10.99
CA VAL A 38 -14.40 -14.53 9.94
C VAL A 38 -14.23 -13.29 9.08
N LYS A 39 -12.98 -12.91 8.83
CA LYS A 39 -12.63 -11.81 7.94
C LYS A 39 -12.67 -12.30 6.49
N ALA A 40 -13.46 -11.66 5.63
CA ALA A 40 -13.55 -11.97 4.21
C ALA A 40 -13.38 -10.70 3.37
N PRO A 41 -12.75 -10.78 2.18
CA PRO A 41 -12.75 -9.65 1.25
C PRO A 41 -14.18 -9.42 0.74
N GLY A 42 -14.60 -8.16 0.72
CA GLY A 42 -15.97 -7.76 0.48
C GLY A 42 -16.10 -6.42 -0.21
N GLY A 43 -17.33 -5.90 -0.21
CA GLY A 43 -17.74 -4.74 -0.99
C GLY A 43 -18.47 -5.18 -2.25
N ALA A 44 -19.75 -4.82 -2.37
CA ALA A 44 -20.60 -5.26 -3.48
C ALA A 44 -19.98 -4.97 -4.86
N PRO A 45 -19.35 -3.79 -5.09
CA PRO A 45 -18.72 -3.50 -6.36
C PRO A 45 -17.46 -4.33 -6.63
N ALA A 46 -16.63 -4.57 -5.60
CA ALA A 46 -15.45 -5.44 -5.66
C ALA A 46 -15.85 -6.90 -5.93
N ASN A 47 -16.89 -7.39 -5.25
CA ASN A 47 -17.43 -8.74 -5.46
C ASN A 47 -17.89 -8.96 -6.91
N VAL A 48 -18.57 -7.97 -7.51
CA VAL A 48 -18.98 -8.02 -8.92
C VAL A 48 -17.76 -8.03 -9.85
N ALA A 49 -16.76 -7.16 -9.61
CA ALA A 49 -15.54 -7.12 -10.43
C ALA A 49 -14.73 -8.43 -10.36
N ILE A 50 -14.61 -9.01 -9.17
CA ILE A 50 -13.96 -10.31 -8.94
C ILE A 50 -14.75 -11.44 -9.59
N ALA A 51 -16.08 -11.45 -9.46
CA ALA A 51 -16.94 -12.45 -10.11
C ALA A 51 -16.81 -12.41 -11.63
N VAL A 52 -16.85 -11.21 -12.24
CA VAL A 52 -16.62 -11.02 -13.68
C VAL A 52 -15.26 -11.59 -14.08
N THR A 53 -14.21 -11.28 -13.32
CA THR A 53 -12.84 -11.76 -13.60
C THR A 53 -12.74 -13.28 -13.47
N ARG A 54 -13.31 -13.88 -12.43
CA ARG A 54 -13.37 -15.34 -12.21
C ARG A 54 -14.15 -16.08 -13.30
N LEU A 55 -15.16 -15.43 -13.88
CA LEU A 55 -15.97 -15.97 -14.98
C LEU A 55 -15.35 -15.73 -16.38
N GLY A 56 -14.10 -15.23 -16.44
CA GLY A 56 -13.38 -15.01 -17.70
C GLY A 56 -13.70 -13.68 -18.41
N GLY A 57 -14.42 -12.78 -17.76
CA GLY A 57 -14.67 -11.41 -18.24
C GLY A 57 -13.63 -10.39 -17.78
N LYS A 58 -13.63 -9.21 -18.39
CA LYS A 58 -12.74 -8.08 -18.00
C LYS A 58 -13.48 -7.16 -17.04
N GLY A 59 -13.16 -7.21 -15.74
CA GLY A 59 -13.65 -6.26 -14.73
C GLY A 59 -12.95 -4.90 -14.82
N GLY A 60 -13.70 -3.80 -14.79
CA GLY A 60 -13.22 -2.45 -15.12
C GLY A 60 -12.73 -1.59 -13.95
N LEU A 61 -13.09 -1.90 -12.70
CA LEU A 61 -12.73 -1.08 -11.53
C LEU A 61 -11.21 -0.93 -11.37
N ILE A 62 -10.50 -2.05 -11.49
CA ILE A 62 -9.03 -2.11 -11.36
C ILE A 62 -8.36 -1.58 -12.63
N ARG A 63 -8.93 -1.86 -13.81
CA ARG A 63 -8.37 -1.45 -15.11
C ARG A 63 -8.37 0.07 -15.32
N SER A 64 -9.20 0.83 -14.61
CA SER A 64 -9.21 2.29 -14.66
C SER A 64 -8.26 2.95 -13.65
N ALA A 65 -7.63 2.19 -12.76
CA ALA A 65 -6.77 2.74 -11.73
C ALA A 65 -5.45 3.25 -12.34
N LYS A 66 -5.02 4.45 -11.95
CA LYS A 66 -3.68 4.97 -12.28
C LYS A 66 -2.59 4.42 -11.36
N VAL A 67 -2.96 4.12 -10.11
CA VAL A 67 -2.11 3.52 -9.09
C VAL A 67 -2.88 2.38 -8.45
N PHE A 68 -2.23 1.23 -8.26
CA PHE A 68 -2.74 0.12 -7.48
C PHE A 68 -1.83 -0.08 -6.27
N HIS A 69 -2.30 0.34 -5.10
CA HIS A 69 -1.57 0.22 -3.84
C HIS A 69 -2.00 -1.02 -3.08
N TYR A 70 -1.05 -1.74 -2.49
CA TYR A 70 -1.31 -2.99 -1.78
C TYR A 70 -0.29 -3.24 -0.66
N GLY A 71 -0.64 -4.14 0.26
CA GLY A 71 0.25 -4.64 1.30
C GLY A 71 0.21 -6.16 1.45
N SER A 72 1.00 -6.70 2.38
CA SER A 72 1.27 -8.14 2.43
C SER A 72 0.20 -8.97 3.12
N ILE A 73 -0.66 -8.38 3.97
CA ILE A 73 -1.65 -9.12 4.77
C ILE A 73 -2.60 -9.95 3.90
N SER A 74 -2.96 -9.48 2.72
CA SER A 74 -3.80 -10.22 1.77
C SER A 74 -3.14 -11.47 1.19
N LEU A 75 -1.83 -11.64 1.36
CA LEU A 75 -1.08 -12.82 0.93
C LEU A 75 -1.13 -13.95 1.97
N ILE A 76 -1.65 -13.73 3.19
CA ILE A 76 -1.53 -14.73 4.26
C ILE A 76 -2.38 -15.97 3.98
N VAL A 77 -3.65 -15.81 3.60
CA VAL A 77 -4.61 -16.94 3.45
C VAL A 77 -5.37 -16.90 2.13
N GLU A 78 -5.79 -18.07 1.65
CA GLU A 78 -6.81 -18.17 0.60
C GLU A 78 -8.22 -17.91 1.15
N PRO A 79 -9.15 -17.34 0.36
CA PRO A 79 -9.02 -16.95 -1.05
C PRO A 79 -8.43 -15.55 -1.29
N CYS A 80 -7.97 -14.86 -0.24
CA CYS A 80 -7.46 -13.49 -0.34
C CYS A 80 -6.20 -13.41 -1.21
N ARG A 81 -5.29 -14.37 -1.04
CA ARG A 81 -4.02 -14.43 -1.78
C ARG A 81 -4.26 -14.49 -3.28
N SER A 82 -5.01 -15.48 -3.76
CA SER A 82 -5.32 -15.60 -5.20
C SER A 82 -6.08 -14.39 -5.75
N ALA A 83 -6.98 -13.78 -4.98
CA ALA A 83 -7.67 -12.57 -5.38
C ALA A 83 -6.72 -11.36 -5.51
N HIS A 84 -5.79 -11.18 -4.57
CA HIS A 84 -4.77 -10.14 -4.62
C HIS A 84 -3.89 -10.28 -5.86
N LEU A 85 -3.34 -11.48 -6.11
CA LEU A 85 -2.45 -11.74 -7.24
C LEU A 85 -3.15 -11.44 -8.57
N GLN A 86 -4.41 -11.85 -8.70
CA GLN A 86 -5.20 -11.55 -9.90
C GLN A 86 -5.49 -10.05 -10.05
N ALA A 87 -5.81 -9.35 -8.97
CA ALA A 87 -6.05 -7.91 -8.98
C ALA A 87 -4.79 -7.13 -9.38
N MET A 88 -3.64 -7.47 -8.78
CA MET A 88 -2.34 -6.91 -9.11
C MET A 88 -1.99 -7.13 -10.59
N LYS A 89 -2.18 -8.35 -11.11
CA LYS A 89 -1.97 -8.65 -12.52
C LYS A 89 -2.86 -7.79 -13.43
N VAL A 90 -4.15 -7.66 -13.11
CA VAL A 90 -5.08 -6.85 -13.90
C VAL A 90 -4.69 -5.37 -13.90
N ALA A 91 -4.22 -4.84 -12.76
CA ALA A 91 -3.73 -3.48 -12.64
C ALA A 91 -2.47 -3.26 -13.50
N LYS A 92 -1.50 -4.18 -13.40
CA LYS A 92 -0.26 -4.16 -14.19
C LYS A 92 -0.55 -4.21 -15.69
N ASP A 93 -1.40 -5.14 -16.12
CA ASP A 93 -1.83 -5.28 -17.53
C ASP A 93 -2.58 -4.03 -18.04
N ALA A 94 -3.14 -3.22 -17.15
CA ALA A 94 -3.81 -1.96 -17.49
C ALA A 94 -2.85 -0.74 -17.46
N GLY A 95 -1.59 -0.92 -17.10
CA GLY A 95 -0.59 0.14 -17.02
C GLY A 95 -0.67 0.98 -15.74
N ALA A 96 -1.33 0.48 -14.69
CA ALA A 96 -1.32 1.13 -13.38
C ALA A 96 0.09 1.07 -12.77
N LEU A 97 0.48 2.13 -12.05
CA LEU A 97 1.65 2.13 -11.19
C LEU A 97 1.40 1.20 -9.99
N LEU A 98 2.27 0.22 -9.76
CA LEU A 98 2.16 -0.69 -8.63
C LEU A 98 2.91 -0.14 -7.42
N SER A 99 2.18 0.17 -6.35
CA SER A 99 2.74 0.67 -5.08
C SER A 99 2.61 -0.39 -3.99
N TYR A 100 3.72 -0.73 -3.35
CA TYR A 100 3.76 -1.78 -2.33
C TYR A 100 4.29 -1.24 -1.00
N ASP A 101 3.50 -1.42 0.06
CA ASP A 101 3.94 -1.30 1.45
C ASP A 101 3.67 -2.66 2.12
N PRO A 102 4.70 -3.48 2.41
CA PRO A 102 4.49 -4.79 3.04
C PRO A 102 3.65 -4.69 4.31
N ASN A 103 3.77 -3.59 5.06
CA ASN A 103 3.04 -3.30 6.28
C ASN A 103 3.02 -4.53 7.22
N LEU A 104 4.21 -5.02 7.53
CA LEU A 104 4.45 -6.29 8.20
C LEU A 104 3.70 -6.35 9.54
N ARG A 105 3.01 -7.47 9.76
CA ARG A 105 2.32 -7.80 11.02
C ARG A 105 2.65 -9.24 11.39
N LEU A 106 3.85 -9.45 11.95
CA LEU A 106 4.36 -10.77 12.34
C LEU A 106 3.34 -11.67 13.06
N PRO A 107 2.52 -11.17 14.02
CA PRO A 107 1.54 -12.02 14.70
C PRO A 107 0.44 -12.62 13.80
N LEU A 108 0.28 -12.13 12.56
CA LEU A 108 -0.69 -12.65 11.60
C LEU A 108 -0.13 -13.78 10.74
N TRP A 109 1.19 -13.96 10.72
CA TRP A 109 1.86 -14.94 9.87
C TRP A 109 2.12 -16.25 10.63
N PRO A 110 2.11 -17.41 9.96
CA PRO A 110 2.43 -18.68 10.61
C PRO A 110 3.88 -18.75 11.11
N SER A 111 4.82 -18.13 10.41
CA SER A 111 6.21 -17.94 10.86
C SER A 111 6.84 -16.70 10.21
N GLU A 112 7.99 -16.27 10.73
CA GLU A 112 8.80 -15.20 10.14
C GLU A 112 9.31 -15.57 8.74
N GLU A 113 9.71 -16.83 8.55
CA GLU A 113 10.15 -17.35 7.25
C GLU A 113 9.04 -17.27 6.22
N GLU A 114 7.82 -17.71 6.55
CA GLU A 114 6.68 -17.63 5.65
C GLU A 114 6.30 -16.17 5.34
N ALA A 115 6.34 -15.28 6.33
CA ALA A 115 6.13 -13.85 6.12
C ALA A 115 7.12 -13.28 5.10
N ARG A 116 8.42 -13.56 5.28
CA ARG A 116 9.48 -13.09 4.38
C ARG A 116 9.32 -13.67 2.98
N GLU A 117 9.08 -14.98 2.86
CA GLU A 117 8.89 -15.65 1.57
C GLU A 117 7.71 -15.04 0.79
N GLN A 118 6.55 -14.92 1.44
CA GLN A 118 5.35 -14.40 0.77
C GLN A 118 5.46 -12.92 0.45
N ILE A 119 6.04 -12.10 1.35
CA ILE A 119 6.32 -10.68 1.07
C ILE A 119 7.21 -10.52 -0.16
N MET A 120 8.28 -11.33 -0.24
CA MET A 120 9.25 -11.27 -1.33
C MET A 120 8.72 -11.89 -2.63
N SER A 121 7.72 -12.77 -2.58
CA SER A 121 7.16 -13.46 -3.76
C SER A 121 6.56 -12.52 -4.81
N ILE A 122 6.15 -11.31 -4.41
CA ILE A 122 5.60 -10.27 -5.30
C ILE A 122 6.48 -9.01 -5.37
N TRP A 123 7.70 -9.06 -4.80
CA TRP A 123 8.58 -7.89 -4.67
C TRP A 123 8.91 -7.28 -6.03
N ASP A 124 9.28 -8.12 -7.00
CA ASP A 124 9.68 -7.73 -8.35
C ASP A 124 8.50 -7.24 -9.21
N GLU A 125 7.27 -7.30 -8.70
CA GLU A 125 6.10 -6.76 -9.40
C GLU A 125 5.91 -5.26 -9.17
N ALA A 126 6.43 -4.71 -8.07
CA ALA A 126 6.20 -3.33 -7.66
C ALA A 126 7.00 -2.31 -8.50
N ASP A 127 6.46 -1.09 -8.66
CA ASP A 127 7.18 0.07 -9.19
C ASP A 127 7.69 0.98 -8.07
N VAL A 128 6.87 1.15 -7.02
CA VAL A 128 7.20 1.98 -5.85
C VAL A 128 7.08 1.12 -4.60
N VAL A 129 8.15 1.02 -3.83
CA VAL A 129 8.15 0.26 -2.58
C VAL A 129 8.44 1.19 -1.42
N LYS A 130 7.71 1.03 -0.32
CA LYS A 130 8.04 1.64 0.96
C LYS A 130 8.18 0.56 2.02
N VAL A 131 9.23 0.67 2.83
CA VAL A 131 9.46 -0.12 4.04
C VAL A 131 9.77 0.83 5.19
N SER A 132 9.54 0.39 6.42
CA SER A 132 10.11 0.98 7.63
C SER A 132 11.53 0.47 7.86
N ASP A 133 12.25 1.11 8.78
CA ASP A 133 13.51 0.61 9.32
C ASP A 133 13.40 -0.83 9.86
N ASN A 134 12.36 -1.12 10.64
CA ASN A 134 12.11 -2.47 11.15
C ASN A 134 11.86 -3.49 10.03
N GLU A 135 11.16 -3.08 8.96
CA GLU A 135 10.93 -3.95 7.80
C GLU A 135 12.19 -4.14 6.96
N LEU A 136 13.04 -3.11 6.86
CA LEU A 136 14.34 -3.22 6.21
C LEU A 136 15.22 -4.26 6.94
N GLU A 137 15.33 -4.16 8.26
CA GLU A 137 16.05 -5.13 9.09
C GLU A 137 15.46 -6.54 8.90
N PHE A 138 14.14 -6.69 9.00
CA PHE A 138 13.48 -7.98 8.87
C PHE A 138 13.71 -8.67 7.51
N LEU A 139 13.65 -7.90 6.42
CA LEU A 139 13.74 -8.43 5.06
C LEU A 139 15.18 -8.72 4.64
N THR A 140 16.15 -7.94 5.14
CA THR A 140 17.58 -8.09 4.79
C THR A 140 18.36 -8.95 5.78
N GLY A 141 17.88 -9.07 7.02
CA GLY A 141 18.62 -9.68 8.13
C GLY A 141 19.79 -8.83 8.64
N SER A 142 19.90 -7.57 8.19
CA SER A 142 20.94 -6.62 8.59
C SER A 142 20.46 -5.77 9.77
N ASP A 143 21.32 -5.54 10.76
CA ASP A 143 21.08 -4.62 11.88
C ASP A 143 21.39 -3.16 11.54
N LYS A 144 21.78 -2.89 10.28
CA LYS A 144 22.13 -1.56 9.79
C LYS A 144 21.01 -0.94 8.98
N ILE A 145 20.79 0.35 9.22
CA ILE A 145 19.89 1.18 8.42
C ILE A 145 20.76 2.15 7.61
N ASP A 146 21.28 1.67 6.49
CA ASP A 146 22.16 2.40 5.58
C ASP A 146 21.83 2.13 4.11
N ASP A 147 22.47 2.90 3.22
CA ASP A 147 22.24 2.82 1.78
C ASP A 147 22.62 1.44 1.22
N GLU A 148 23.69 0.82 1.72
CA GLU A 148 24.12 -0.51 1.28
C GLU A 148 23.05 -1.56 1.57
N THR A 149 22.47 -1.53 2.78
CA THR A 149 21.41 -2.44 3.20
C THR A 149 20.12 -2.19 2.41
N ALA A 150 19.71 -0.94 2.24
CA ALA A 150 18.53 -0.59 1.45
C ALA A 150 18.65 -1.08 -0.01
N MET A 151 19.83 -0.94 -0.61
CA MET A 151 20.08 -1.35 -1.99
C MET A 151 20.04 -2.88 -2.21
N LEU A 152 20.08 -3.71 -1.16
CA LEU A 152 19.82 -5.16 -1.28
C LEU A 152 18.37 -5.45 -1.74
N LEU A 153 17.44 -4.57 -1.36
CA LEU A 153 16.01 -4.67 -1.74
C LEU A 153 15.72 -4.04 -3.09
N TRP A 154 16.63 -3.26 -3.68
CA TRP A 154 16.44 -2.60 -4.96
C TRP A 154 16.27 -3.60 -6.10
N ARG A 155 15.40 -3.27 -7.08
CA ARG A 155 15.20 -4.04 -8.30
C ARG A 155 15.21 -3.12 -9.53
N PRO A 156 15.67 -3.58 -10.70
CA PRO A 156 15.76 -2.72 -11.89
C PRO A 156 14.43 -2.11 -12.37
N ASN A 157 13.30 -2.73 -12.04
CA ASN A 157 11.96 -2.22 -12.34
C ASN A 157 11.46 -1.17 -11.34
N PHE A 158 12.11 -1.01 -10.19
CA PHE A 158 11.71 0.01 -9.22
C PHE A 158 11.96 1.40 -9.80
N LYS A 159 10.96 2.26 -9.64
CA LYS A 159 11.05 3.69 -9.86
C LYS A 159 11.46 4.41 -8.58
N LEU A 160 11.01 3.91 -7.43
CA LEU A 160 11.29 4.49 -6.11
C LEU A 160 11.26 3.41 -5.02
N LEU A 161 12.29 3.38 -4.18
CA LEU A 161 12.31 2.65 -2.91
C LEU A 161 12.43 3.66 -1.78
N LEU A 162 11.61 3.52 -0.75
CA LEU A 162 11.57 4.38 0.43
C LEU A 162 11.82 3.58 1.69
N VAL A 163 12.63 4.13 2.58
CA VAL A 163 12.82 3.63 3.94
C VAL A 163 12.37 4.73 4.90
N THR A 164 11.24 4.55 5.58
CA THR A 164 10.75 5.49 6.59
C THR A 164 11.39 5.21 7.94
N LEU A 165 11.83 6.27 8.63
CA LEU A 165 12.69 6.23 9.82
C LEU A 165 12.04 6.93 11.03
N GLY A 166 10.71 6.97 11.08
CA GLY A 166 9.95 7.66 12.13
C GLY A 166 10.35 9.13 12.25
N GLU A 167 10.78 9.53 13.46
CA GLU A 167 11.23 10.89 13.79
C GLU A 167 12.47 11.38 13.02
N LYS A 168 13.17 10.49 12.30
CA LYS A 168 14.32 10.84 11.46
C LYS A 168 13.94 11.13 10.02
N GLY A 169 12.69 10.86 9.62
CA GLY A 169 12.16 11.17 8.30
C GLY A 169 12.18 9.96 7.36
N CYS A 170 12.74 10.12 6.17
CA CYS A 170 12.85 9.01 5.22
C CYS A 170 14.10 9.10 4.36
N ASN A 171 14.58 7.92 3.93
CA ASN A 171 15.52 7.79 2.82
C ASN A 171 14.77 7.40 1.56
N TYR A 172 15.25 7.89 0.41
CA TYR A 172 14.70 7.59 -0.91
C TYR A 172 15.79 7.13 -1.85
N TYR A 173 15.45 6.15 -2.69
CA TYR A 173 16.35 5.56 -3.68
C TYR A 173 15.61 5.50 -5.02
N THR A 174 16.23 6.04 -6.06
CA THR A 174 15.78 5.94 -7.44
C THR A 174 16.87 5.28 -8.28
N LYS A 175 16.61 5.11 -9.58
CA LYS A 175 17.63 4.61 -10.51
C LYS A 175 18.88 5.50 -10.60
N ASN A 176 18.72 6.82 -10.44
CA ASN A 176 19.76 7.80 -10.77
C ASN A 176 20.33 8.52 -9.55
N PHE A 177 19.57 8.60 -8.46
CA PHE A 177 19.94 9.35 -7.26
C PHE A 177 19.26 8.78 -6.02
N HIS A 178 19.83 9.04 -4.85
CA HIS A 178 19.27 8.69 -3.55
C HIS A 178 19.64 9.77 -2.52
N GLY A 179 18.92 9.80 -1.41
CA GLY A 179 19.19 10.75 -0.33
C GLY A 179 18.20 10.62 0.82
N SER A 180 18.17 11.63 1.68
CA SER A 180 17.28 11.68 2.84
C SER A 180 16.51 12.98 2.96
N VAL A 181 15.33 12.92 3.59
CA VAL A 181 14.48 14.05 3.95
C VAL A 181 14.08 13.92 5.42
N GLU A 182 14.42 14.93 6.22
CA GLU A 182 14.15 14.99 7.65
C GLU A 182 12.65 14.99 7.98
N ALA A 183 12.29 14.47 9.15
CA ALA A 183 10.92 14.54 9.68
C ALA A 183 10.61 15.92 10.27
N PHE A 184 9.33 16.09 10.61
CA PHE A 184 8.87 17.16 11.47
C PHE A 184 8.72 16.64 12.89
N HIS A 185 9.19 17.41 13.87
CA HIS A 185 9.00 17.10 15.28
C HIS A 185 7.64 17.62 15.74
N VAL A 186 6.82 16.71 16.27
CA VAL A 186 5.46 16.98 16.76
C VAL A 186 5.21 16.21 18.05
N ASP A 187 4.25 16.66 18.84
CA ASP A 187 3.81 15.95 20.05
C ASP A 187 3.08 14.66 19.69
N THR A 188 3.81 13.54 19.71
CA THR A 188 3.31 12.23 19.31
C THR A 188 2.42 11.62 20.39
N VAL A 189 1.22 11.19 19.99
CA VAL A 189 0.20 10.54 20.82
C VAL A 189 0.02 9.07 20.44
N ASP A 190 -0.03 8.76 19.14
CA ASP A 190 -0.26 7.41 18.59
C ASP A 190 0.33 7.31 17.19
N THR A 191 1.26 6.40 16.94
CA THR A 191 1.95 6.29 15.64
C THR A 191 1.15 5.51 14.58
N THR A 192 -0.01 4.98 14.95
CA THR A 192 -0.86 4.18 14.06
C THR A 192 -1.29 4.97 12.82
N GLY A 193 -0.95 4.46 11.63
CA GLY A 193 -1.34 5.05 10.35
C GLY A 193 -0.39 6.13 9.80
N ALA A 194 0.69 6.47 10.50
CA ALA A 194 1.66 7.45 10.01
C ALA A 194 2.30 7.04 8.66
N GLY A 195 2.66 5.75 8.52
CA GLY A 195 3.16 5.20 7.28
C GLY A 195 2.13 5.22 6.15
N ASP A 196 0.88 4.86 6.46
CA ASP A 196 -0.24 4.88 5.49
C ASP A 196 -0.51 6.31 5.00
N SER A 197 -0.46 7.30 5.92
CA SER A 197 -0.61 8.73 5.62
C SER A 197 0.53 9.26 4.74
N PHE A 198 1.77 8.88 5.06
CA PHE A 198 2.96 9.19 4.24
C PHE A 198 2.80 8.63 2.81
N VAL A 199 2.44 7.36 2.66
CA VAL A 199 2.24 6.73 1.35
C VAL A 199 1.08 7.38 0.60
N GLY A 200 -0.05 7.62 1.27
CA GLY A 200 -1.20 8.30 0.67
C GLY A 200 -0.84 9.69 0.13
N ALA A 201 -0.08 10.46 0.91
CA ALA A 201 0.41 11.79 0.53
C ALA A 201 1.35 11.74 -0.69
N LEU A 202 2.30 10.80 -0.72
CA LEU A 202 3.19 10.58 -1.85
C LEU A 202 2.41 10.21 -3.12
N LEU A 203 1.54 9.20 -3.03
CA LEU A 203 0.79 8.69 -4.19
C LEU A 203 -0.10 9.77 -4.80
N CYS A 204 -0.73 10.62 -3.98
CA CYS A 204 -1.51 11.75 -4.46
C CYS A 204 -0.70 12.77 -5.27
N LYS A 205 0.62 12.86 -5.07
CA LYS A 205 1.49 13.79 -5.81
C LYS A 205 2.09 13.20 -7.07
N ILE A 206 2.27 11.88 -7.13
CA ILE A 206 2.91 11.21 -8.27
C ILE A 206 1.91 10.56 -9.24
N VAL A 207 0.65 10.40 -8.85
CA VAL A 207 -0.39 9.71 -9.65
C VAL A 207 -0.62 10.34 -11.03
N ASP A 208 -0.53 11.67 -11.12
CA ASP A 208 -0.75 12.42 -12.37
C ASP A 208 0.54 12.84 -13.07
N ASP A 209 1.67 12.87 -12.35
CA ASP A 209 2.97 13.24 -12.89
C ASP A 209 4.07 12.39 -12.26
N GLN A 210 4.48 11.33 -12.96
CA GLN A 210 5.57 10.46 -12.53
C GLN A 210 6.96 11.03 -12.86
N SER A 211 7.06 12.11 -13.65
CA SER A 211 8.36 12.72 -13.97
C SER A 211 9.07 13.28 -12.73
N VAL A 212 8.32 13.55 -11.67
CA VAL A 212 8.84 13.92 -10.35
C VAL A 212 9.79 12.87 -9.76
N LEU A 213 9.66 11.60 -10.15
CA LEU A 213 10.56 10.53 -9.70
C LEU A 213 11.95 10.63 -10.34
N GLU A 214 12.09 11.43 -11.39
CA GLU A 214 13.35 11.68 -12.10
C GLU A 214 13.93 13.08 -11.80
N ASP A 215 13.24 13.88 -10.97
CA ASP A 215 13.62 15.23 -10.57
C ASP A 215 13.81 15.29 -9.05
N GLU A 216 15.06 15.23 -8.60
CA GLU A 216 15.38 15.12 -7.17
C GLU A 216 14.84 16.30 -6.33
N PRO A 217 15.02 17.59 -6.71
CA PRO A 217 14.39 18.70 -5.99
C PRO A 217 12.88 18.54 -5.82
N ARG A 218 12.15 18.18 -6.89
CA ARG A 218 10.68 17.99 -6.83
C ARG A 218 10.31 16.78 -5.97
N LEU A 219 11.07 15.69 -6.05
CA LEU A 219 10.84 14.51 -5.20
C LEU A 219 11.03 14.87 -3.72
N ARG A 220 12.10 15.59 -3.38
CA ARG A 220 12.37 16.03 -2.00
C ARG A 220 11.25 16.90 -1.43
N GLU A 221 10.67 17.78 -2.24
CA GLU A 221 9.49 18.57 -1.83
C GLU A 221 8.27 17.68 -1.53
N ILE A 222 8.00 16.69 -2.38
CA ILE A 222 6.90 15.73 -2.18
C ILE A 222 7.14 14.88 -0.94
N LEU A 223 8.37 14.41 -0.72
CA LEU A 223 8.72 13.61 0.45
C LEU A 223 8.67 14.44 1.74
N ARG A 224 9.02 15.72 1.69
CA ARG A 224 8.84 16.64 2.83
C ARG A 224 7.36 16.80 3.16
N PHE A 225 6.49 16.96 2.15
CA PHE A 225 5.04 16.97 2.35
C PHE A 225 4.52 15.64 2.94
N ALA A 226 5.00 14.50 2.45
CA ALA A 226 4.63 13.19 2.97
C ALA A 226 5.08 12.98 4.43
N ASN A 227 6.30 13.42 4.80
CA ASN A 227 6.79 13.42 6.18
C ASN A 227 5.90 14.29 7.08
N ALA A 228 5.45 15.46 6.62
CA ALA A 228 4.51 16.30 7.37
C ALA A 228 3.17 15.58 7.60
N CYS A 229 2.64 14.91 6.58
CA CYS A 229 1.40 14.12 6.73
C CYS A 229 1.56 12.99 7.75
N GLY A 230 2.66 12.24 7.66
CA GLY A 230 2.99 11.18 8.61
C GLY A 230 3.10 11.71 10.04
N ALA A 231 3.81 12.83 10.24
CA ALA A 231 3.95 13.47 11.54
C ALA A 231 2.60 13.93 12.12
N ILE A 232 1.79 14.68 11.36
CA ILE A 232 0.48 15.16 11.86
C ILE A 232 -0.42 13.99 12.26
N THR A 233 -0.36 12.88 11.52
CA THR A 233 -1.13 11.67 11.84
C THR A 233 -0.79 11.11 13.22
N THR A 234 0.42 11.35 13.74
CA THR A 234 0.78 10.85 15.06
C THR A 234 0.22 11.66 16.23
N THR A 235 -0.35 12.85 15.97
CA THR A 235 -0.79 13.80 17.00
C THR A 235 -2.15 13.46 17.62
N LYS A 236 -2.87 12.48 17.06
CA LYS A 236 -4.19 12.04 17.52
C LYS A 236 -4.27 10.51 17.53
N LYS A 237 -5.19 9.98 18.34
CA LYS A 237 -5.43 8.52 18.42
C LYS A 237 -6.17 8.00 17.19
N GLY A 238 -5.70 6.86 16.68
CA GLY A 238 -6.28 6.13 15.56
C GLY A 238 -5.92 6.72 14.20
N ALA A 239 -5.63 5.84 13.23
CA ALA A 239 -5.18 6.23 11.90
C ALA A 239 -6.12 7.20 11.17
N ILE A 240 -7.34 6.75 10.83
CA ILE A 240 -8.27 7.50 9.97
C ILE A 240 -8.67 8.87 10.58
N PRO A 241 -9.05 8.96 11.88
CA PRO A 241 -9.40 10.25 12.48
C PRO A 241 -8.23 11.25 12.54
N ALA A 242 -6.99 10.76 12.44
CA ALA A 242 -5.78 11.57 12.54
C ALA A 242 -5.22 12.00 11.16
N LEU A 243 -5.76 11.48 10.05
CA LEU A 243 -5.29 11.83 8.71
C LEU A 243 -5.45 13.33 8.44
N PRO A 244 -4.39 14.03 8.01
CA PRO A 244 -4.42 15.47 7.77
C PRO A 244 -5.04 15.82 6.42
N THR A 245 -5.46 17.07 6.28
CA THR A 245 -5.74 17.68 4.99
C THR A 245 -4.46 18.19 4.34
N THR A 246 -4.53 18.52 3.04
CA THR A 246 -3.42 19.19 2.35
C THR A 246 -3.05 20.53 2.99
N ALA A 247 -4.03 21.25 3.54
CA ALA A 247 -3.78 22.55 4.19
C ALA A 247 -2.93 22.37 5.46
N ASP A 248 -3.30 21.41 6.31
CA ASP A 248 -2.59 21.12 7.57
C ASP A 248 -1.11 20.77 7.30
N ALA A 249 -0.87 19.90 6.32
CA ALA A 249 0.49 19.50 5.95
C ALA A 249 1.32 20.65 5.36
N LEU A 250 0.71 21.51 4.54
CA LEU A 250 1.41 22.69 4.00
C LEU A 250 1.68 23.77 5.05
N GLU A 251 0.84 23.88 6.08
CA GLU A 251 1.08 24.75 7.23
C GLU A 251 2.31 24.27 8.01
N LEU A 252 2.35 22.98 8.38
CA LEU A 252 3.51 22.40 9.07
C LEU A 252 4.80 22.53 8.25
N VAL A 253 4.75 22.33 6.93
CA VAL A 253 5.92 22.51 6.04
C VAL A 253 6.43 23.96 6.03
N LYS A 254 5.54 24.95 6.18
CA LYS A 254 5.92 26.37 6.26
C LYS A 254 6.51 26.74 7.61
N GLU A 255 5.93 26.23 8.69
CA GLU A 255 6.35 26.50 10.07
C GLU A 255 7.68 25.84 10.41
N GLY A 256 7.91 24.61 9.93
CA GLY A 256 9.15 23.86 10.13
C GLY A 256 10.25 24.18 9.13
N LYS A 257 10.31 25.41 8.58
CA LYS A 257 11.44 25.88 7.75
C LYS A 257 12.62 26.34 8.60
#